data_AF-A0A8K0VEI5-F1
#
_entry.id   AF-A0A8K0VEI5-F1
#
_cell.length_a   1.000
_cell.length_b   1.000
_cell.length_c   1.000
_cell.angle_alpha   90.00
_cell.angle_beta   90.00
_cell.angle_gamma   90.00
#
_symmetry.space_group_name_H-M   'P 1'
#
loop_
_entity.id
_entity.type
_entity.pdbx_description
1 polymer ?
#
loop_
_entity_poly.entity_id
_entity_poly.type
_entity_poly.pdbx_seq_one_letter_code
_entity_poly.pdbx_strand_id
1 'polypeptide(L)'
;MLWLFLLIPARAASICDAEPLVLAIQDVQVLPNVQDSYMKGIAAQIGSPAQDIVLLPWAELNNTWNDQICEVRRGNLFHEDESTTFDKANDIIAAGGAGDEVGFEGSETGIKKLIATSLGGTDTLTLNGSVTLDDFPIGIPRMKWDAGYTMLHPLGLGSNSTYLNALRAAGKIGSRVWSLFWGRMWVENTINGSLILGGYDEEKVIGANYTAPLDYDDFTGTQGCWTGMKVILSDIKLNFRDGSDESIFPSNAALPCCLVPHRQLLLEVPLDYVDKFDEVTGINHTDVSYGLHWSARLFDADNVFDGDITFYLDSGLEIRVPNNQYIVPFVDIHRNGSRVFKNKVRELLINGVASQPATLGRYFFTSAYLMVNHDANTFTLWQGNPSKKSSLVRVFDEETAERCSDATAVVQPSATQTTVEEESKSTVSTTETDKAEPSSSTSGAVIGGAVAASIVGVCLIGLGVFYYIRRRRPAEVLSTPVQPEHKPPAYYFHSLQEMPGSMPGPSEMQGEPHFVYEMDGNLHSSHQGR
;
A
#
# COMPACT_ATOMS: atom_id res chain seq x y z
N MET A 1 -39.14 -48.35 16.57
CA MET A 1 -37.90 -47.62 16.90
C MET A 1 -38.00 -46.27 16.18
N LEU A 2 -38.52 -45.25 16.85
CA LEU A 2 -38.84 -43.94 16.26
C LEU A 2 -37.60 -43.04 16.46
N TRP A 3 -36.89 -42.69 15.39
CA TRP A 3 -35.78 -41.75 15.44
C TRP A 3 -36.32 -40.32 15.47
N LEU A 4 -36.24 -39.70 16.65
CA LEU A 4 -36.54 -38.29 16.84
C LEU A 4 -35.31 -37.48 16.38
N PHE A 5 -35.36 -36.90 15.19
CA PHE A 5 -34.37 -35.90 14.77
C PHE A 5 -34.60 -34.62 15.58
N LEU A 6 -33.75 -34.40 16.58
CA LEU A 6 -33.59 -33.10 17.24
C LEU A 6 -32.94 -32.16 16.23
N LEU A 7 -33.75 -31.39 15.52
CA LEU A 7 -33.31 -30.19 14.81
C LEU A 7 -32.92 -29.15 15.86
N ILE A 8 -31.64 -29.08 16.18
CA ILE A 8 -31.08 -27.93 16.89
C ILE A 8 -31.11 -26.76 15.89
N PRO A 9 -31.84 -25.67 16.17
CA PRO A 9 -31.75 -24.48 15.32
C PRO A 9 -30.31 -23.97 15.42
N ALA A 10 -29.55 -24.10 14.34
CA ALA A 10 -28.31 -23.36 14.19
C ALA A 10 -28.68 -21.88 14.29
N ARG A 11 -28.36 -21.23 15.41
CA ARG A 11 -28.41 -19.78 15.49
C ARG A 11 -27.42 -19.29 14.44
N ALA A 12 -27.92 -18.73 13.35
CA ALA A 12 -27.10 -17.87 12.51
C ALA A 12 -26.50 -16.82 13.46
N ALA A 13 -25.18 -16.79 13.59
CA ALA A 13 -24.52 -15.78 14.39
C ALA A 13 -24.99 -14.41 13.87
N SER A 14 -25.54 -13.58 14.75
CA SER A 14 -25.97 -12.25 14.36
C SER A 14 -24.74 -11.46 13.95
N ILE A 15 -24.87 -10.61 12.92
CA ILE A 15 -23.80 -9.67 12.52
C ILE A 15 -23.37 -8.75 13.68
N CYS A 16 -24.27 -8.55 14.66
CA CYS A 16 -24.01 -7.80 15.88
C CYS A 16 -23.03 -8.50 16.84
N ASP A 17 -22.89 -9.82 16.72
CA ASP A 17 -22.00 -10.66 17.53
C ASP A 17 -20.71 -11.04 16.77
N ALA A 18 -20.53 -10.52 15.55
CA ALA A 18 -19.35 -10.81 14.73
C ALA A 18 -18.10 -10.13 15.33
N GLU A 19 -17.16 -10.95 15.78
CA GLU A 19 -15.85 -10.47 16.23
C GLU A 19 -14.91 -10.21 15.04
N PRO A 20 -13.96 -9.25 15.16
CA PRO A 20 -13.01 -9.00 14.09
C PRO A 20 -12.19 -10.26 13.79
N LEU A 21 -11.98 -10.54 12.51
CA LEU A 21 -11.16 -11.68 12.09
C LEU A 21 -9.69 -11.28 12.12
N VAL A 22 -8.84 -12.18 12.62
CA VAL A 22 -7.40 -11.93 12.77
C VAL A 22 -6.62 -12.87 11.87
N LEU A 23 -5.99 -12.31 10.84
CA LEU A 23 -5.12 -13.04 9.93
C LEU A 23 -3.66 -12.74 10.29
N ALA A 24 -2.93 -13.78 10.70
CA ALA A 24 -1.54 -13.62 11.11
C ALA A 24 -0.64 -13.36 9.88
N ILE A 25 0.22 -12.33 9.99
CA ILE A 25 1.29 -12.07 9.02
C ILE A 25 2.60 -12.58 9.61
N GLN A 26 3.04 -13.75 9.16
CA GLN A 26 4.16 -14.48 9.75
C GLN A 26 4.99 -15.17 8.68
N ASP A 27 6.16 -15.68 9.07
CA ASP A 27 6.92 -16.56 8.18
C ASP A 27 6.14 -17.86 7.94
N VAL A 28 5.87 -18.16 6.69
CA VAL A 28 5.18 -19.36 6.21
C VAL A 28 6.13 -20.13 5.33
N GLN A 29 6.31 -21.42 5.59
CA GLN A 29 7.09 -22.29 4.73
C GLN A 29 6.29 -22.56 3.45
N VAL A 30 6.80 -22.08 2.32
CA VAL A 30 6.09 -22.11 1.03
C VAL A 30 6.18 -23.50 0.40
N LEU A 31 7.36 -24.12 0.44
CA LEU A 31 7.60 -25.45 -0.12
C LEU A 31 7.91 -26.43 1.02
N PRO A 32 6.99 -27.37 1.34
CA PRO A 32 7.17 -28.30 2.46
C PRO A 32 8.44 -29.17 2.35
N ASN A 33 8.87 -29.45 1.13
CA ASN A 33 10.05 -30.27 0.80
C ASN A 33 11.36 -29.48 0.70
N VAL A 34 11.31 -28.14 0.75
CA VAL A 34 12.51 -27.28 0.72
C VAL A 34 12.67 -26.64 2.09
N GLN A 35 13.76 -26.99 2.76
CA GLN A 35 14.13 -26.35 4.02
C GLN A 35 14.35 -24.85 3.81
N ASP A 36 13.87 -24.04 4.76
CA ASP A 36 14.02 -22.60 4.77
C ASP A 36 13.33 -21.85 3.61
N SER A 37 12.36 -22.45 2.93
CA SER A 37 11.54 -21.80 1.89
C SER A 37 10.50 -20.82 2.46
N TYR A 38 10.92 -19.92 3.35
CA TYR A 38 10.01 -19.05 4.08
C TYR A 38 9.70 -17.75 3.35
N MET A 39 8.43 -17.37 3.31
CA MET A 39 7.98 -16.02 2.97
C MET A 39 7.09 -15.46 4.08
N LYS A 40 7.17 -14.16 4.34
CA LYS A 40 6.32 -13.51 5.34
C LYS A 40 5.01 -13.02 4.70
N GLY A 41 3.89 -13.60 5.11
CA GLY A 41 2.57 -13.29 4.57
C GLY A 41 1.46 -13.98 5.35
N ILE A 42 0.28 -14.09 4.73
CA ILE A 42 -0.90 -14.76 5.28
C ILE A 42 -1.01 -16.14 4.64
N ALA A 43 -0.96 -17.20 5.46
CA ALA A 43 -1.19 -18.55 4.98
C ALA A 43 -2.67 -18.73 4.55
N ALA A 44 -2.87 -19.28 3.36
CA ALA A 44 -4.18 -19.55 2.80
C ALA A 44 -4.18 -20.87 2.02
N GLN A 45 -5.38 -21.35 1.72
CA GLN A 45 -5.62 -22.56 0.94
C GLN A 45 -6.66 -22.27 -0.13
N ILE A 46 -6.41 -22.77 -1.35
CA ILE A 46 -7.34 -22.69 -2.47
C ILE A 46 -7.63 -24.11 -2.98
N GLY A 47 -8.89 -24.39 -3.28
CA GLY A 47 -9.28 -25.57 -4.05
C GLY A 47 -9.53 -26.85 -3.27
N SER A 48 -9.88 -27.90 -4.02
CA SER A 48 -10.18 -29.25 -3.49
C SER A 48 -9.52 -30.34 -4.35
N PRO A 49 -8.48 -31.05 -3.87
CA PRO A 49 -7.83 -30.89 -2.58
C PRO A 49 -7.22 -29.49 -2.38
N ALA A 50 -7.13 -29.08 -1.12
CA ALA A 50 -6.58 -27.79 -0.74
C ALA A 50 -5.11 -27.66 -1.16
N GLN A 51 -4.79 -26.56 -1.83
CA GLN A 51 -3.45 -26.18 -2.23
C GLN A 51 -2.99 -25.00 -1.37
N ASP A 52 -1.89 -25.17 -0.65
CA ASP A 52 -1.34 -24.15 0.24
C ASP A 52 -0.71 -23.00 -0.56
N ILE A 53 -1.09 -21.77 -0.24
CA ILE A 53 -0.51 -20.56 -0.81
C ILE A 53 -0.24 -19.51 0.27
N VAL A 54 0.51 -18.46 -0.09
CA VAL A 54 0.79 -17.32 0.80
C VAL A 54 0.36 -16.02 0.14
N LEU A 55 -0.50 -15.27 0.83
CA LEU A 55 -1.07 -14.01 0.36
C LEU A 55 -0.39 -12.80 1.03
N LEU A 56 -0.42 -11.66 0.33
CA LEU A 56 0.00 -10.35 0.83
C LEU A 56 -1.20 -9.38 0.81
N PRO A 57 -1.50 -8.68 1.91
CA PRO A 57 -2.51 -7.63 1.94
C PRO A 57 -2.20 -6.54 0.91
N TRP A 58 -3.13 -6.27 -0.01
CA TRP A 58 -2.89 -5.36 -1.12
C TRP A 58 -3.96 -4.28 -1.22
N ALA A 59 -3.64 -3.08 -0.74
CA ALA A 59 -4.59 -1.99 -0.54
C ALA A 59 -5.19 -1.37 -1.82
N GLU A 60 -4.54 -1.52 -2.98
CA GLU A 60 -5.03 -0.93 -4.25
C GLU A 60 -5.81 -1.93 -5.11
N LEU A 61 -5.66 -3.23 -4.87
CA LEU A 61 -6.30 -4.26 -5.68
C LEU A 61 -7.65 -4.62 -5.08
N ASN A 62 -8.65 -4.79 -5.92
CA ASN A 62 -9.97 -5.23 -5.52
C ASN A 62 -10.08 -6.77 -5.55
N ASN A 63 -9.41 -7.43 -6.48
CA ASN A 63 -9.43 -8.89 -6.61
C ASN A 63 -8.18 -9.56 -6.04
N THR A 64 -8.32 -10.85 -5.72
CA THR A 64 -7.21 -11.74 -5.34
C THR A 64 -6.63 -12.40 -6.59
N TRP A 65 -5.30 -12.37 -6.75
CA TRP A 65 -4.62 -12.89 -7.94
C TRP A 65 -3.60 -13.99 -7.61
N ASN A 66 -3.43 -14.98 -8.49
CA ASN A 66 -2.43 -16.06 -8.36
C ASN A 66 -1.45 -16.10 -9.56
N ASP A 67 -0.18 -15.73 -9.37
CA ASP A 67 0.86 -15.61 -10.42
C ASP A 67 1.91 -16.75 -10.40
N GLN A 68 2.40 -17.17 -11.58
CA GLN A 68 3.23 -18.37 -11.80
C GLN A 68 4.76 -18.14 -11.82
N ILE A 69 5.25 -16.91 -11.57
CA ILE A 69 6.70 -16.61 -11.61
C ILE A 69 7.38 -16.94 -10.27
N CYS A 70 8.45 -17.74 -10.25
CA CYS A 70 9.25 -18.01 -9.04
C CYS A 70 8.39 -18.46 -7.83
N GLU A 71 7.89 -19.69 -7.89
CA GLU A 71 7.00 -20.35 -6.91
C GLU A 71 7.19 -19.90 -5.44
N VAL A 72 8.41 -19.95 -4.89
CA VAL A 72 8.64 -19.50 -3.50
C VAL A 72 8.34 -18.00 -3.32
N ARG A 73 8.86 -17.14 -4.20
CA ARG A 73 8.68 -15.68 -4.11
C ARG A 73 7.21 -15.29 -4.25
N ARG A 74 6.39 -16.09 -4.93
CA ARG A 74 4.94 -15.91 -5.09
C ARG A 74 4.09 -16.60 -4.03
N GLY A 75 4.69 -17.35 -3.11
CA GLY A 75 3.93 -18.02 -2.07
C GLY A 75 3.19 -19.25 -2.58
N ASN A 76 3.91 -20.08 -3.33
CA ASN A 76 3.43 -21.28 -4.00
C ASN A 76 2.51 -20.98 -5.18
N LEU A 77 2.27 -21.96 -6.06
CA LEU A 77 1.36 -21.79 -7.20
C LEU A 77 0.04 -22.50 -6.93
N PHE A 78 -1.07 -21.90 -7.35
CA PHE A 78 -2.32 -22.64 -7.48
C PHE A 78 -2.45 -23.24 -8.90
N HIS A 79 -2.66 -24.55 -8.94
CA HIS A 79 -2.83 -25.40 -10.11
C HIS A 79 -4.32 -25.71 -10.34
N GLU A 80 -4.90 -25.05 -11.34
CA GLU A 80 -6.32 -25.11 -11.67
C GLU A 80 -6.81 -26.54 -11.94
N ASP A 81 -6.01 -27.35 -12.64
CA ASP A 81 -6.33 -28.72 -13.04
C ASP A 81 -6.23 -29.72 -11.89
N GLU A 82 -5.59 -29.34 -10.78
CA GLU A 82 -5.51 -30.16 -9.57
C GLU A 82 -6.68 -29.92 -8.60
N SER A 83 -7.48 -28.86 -8.81
CA SER A 83 -8.68 -28.60 -8.01
C SER A 83 -9.95 -29.11 -8.70
N THR A 84 -10.63 -30.04 -8.04
CA THR A 84 -11.92 -30.59 -8.49
C THR A 84 -13.10 -29.64 -8.28
N THR A 85 -12.91 -28.57 -7.51
CA THR A 85 -13.92 -27.53 -7.25
C THR A 85 -13.67 -26.24 -8.02
N PHE A 86 -12.58 -26.16 -8.80
CA PHE A 86 -12.31 -25.00 -9.64
C PHE A 86 -13.32 -24.94 -10.79
N ASP A 87 -14.13 -23.88 -10.82
CA ASP A 87 -15.00 -23.56 -11.94
C ASP A 87 -14.42 -22.40 -12.76
N LYS A 88 -14.12 -22.69 -14.02
CA LYS A 88 -13.40 -21.77 -14.89
C LYS A 88 -14.35 -20.76 -15.53
N ALA A 89 -14.02 -19.48 -15.41
CA ALA A 89 -14.69 -18.38 -16.09
C ALA A 89 -13.79 -17.73 -17.15
N ASN A 90 -14.35 -16.87 -18.01
CA ASN A 90 -13.56 -16.19 -19.03
C ASN A 90 -12.59 -15.16 -18.45
N ASP A 91 -13.03 -14.46 -17.41
CA ASP A 91 -12.30 -13.42 -16.70
C ASP A 91 -12.82 -13.33 -15.25
N ILE A 92 -12.20 -12.46 -14.45
CA ILE A 92 -12.56 -12.29 -13.03
C ILE A 92 -13.98 -11.73 -12.84
N ILE A 93 -14.50 -10.97 -13.81
CA ILE A 93 -15.85 -10.38 -13.74
C ILE A 93 -16.89 -11.48 -13.93
N ALA A 94 -16.68 -12.36 -14.91
CA ALA A 94 -17.52 -13.52 -15.16
C ALA A 94 -17.51 -14.52 -13.98
N ALA A 95 -16.43 -14.54 -13.20
CA ALA A 95 -16.34 -15.29 -11.94
C ALA A 95 -17.04 -14.61 -10.76
N GLY A 96 -17.55 -13.38 -10.90
CA GLY A 96 -18.22 -12.62 -9.84
C GLY A 96 -17.30 -11.70 -9.02
N GLY A 97 -16.06 -11.48 -9.46
CA GLY A 97 -15.15 -10.50 -8.88
C GLY A 97 -15.45 -9.05 -9.31
N ALA A 98 -14.66 -8.13 -8.78
CA ALA A 98 -14.80 -6.70 -9.06
C ALA A 98 -14.49 -6.38 -10.52
N GLY A 99 -15.33 -5.54 -11.12
CA GLY A 99 -15.28 -5.15 -12.53
C GLY A 99 -14.13 -4.23 -12.93
N ASP A 100 -13.49 -3.61 -11.94
CA ASP A 100 -12.44 -2.61 -12.12
C ASP A 100 -11.33 -2.81 -11.09
N GLU A 101 -10.09 -2.57 -11.52
CA GLU A 101 -8.91 -2.47 -10.67
C GLU A 101 -8.39 -1.03 -10.70
N VAL A 102 -7.59 -0.64 -9.71
CA VAL A 102 -6.97 0.68 -9.69
C VAL A 102 -6.12 0.90 -10.95
N GLY A 103 -6.40 2.01 -11.63
CA GLY A 103 -5.74 2.37 -12.88
C GLY A 103 -5.14 3.76 -12.86
N PHE A 104 -4.62 4.21 -11.73
CA PHE A 104 -3.92 5.50 -11.63
C PHE A 104 -2.46 5.38 -12.10
N GLU A 105 -1.82 6.49 -12.45
CA GLU A 105 -0.37 6.53 -12.63
C GLU A 105 0.35 6.26 -11.29
N GLY A 106 1.52 5.60 -11.30
CA GLY A 106 2.25 5.21 -10.08
C GLY A 106 1.89 3.85 -9.47
N SER A 107 0.68 3.34 -9.71
CA SER A 107 0.35 1.92 -9.42
C SER A 107 1.19 0.98 -10.29
N GLU A 108 1.23 -0.31 -9.96
CA GLU A 108 1.91 -1.28 -10.81
C GLU A 108 1.31 -1.28 -12.23
N THR A 109 2.15 -1.00 -13.23
CA THR A 109 1.68 -0.65 -14.60
C THR A 109 0.83 -1.72 -15.27
N GLY A 110 0.97 -2.99 -14.88
CA GLY A 110 0.18 -4.09 -15.43
C GLY A 110 -1.17 -4.29 -14.74
N ILE A 111 -1.47 -3.63 -13.61
CA ILE A 111 -2.76 -3.77 -12.91
C ILE A 111 -3.92 -3.46 -13.86
N LYS A 112 -3.83 -2.38 -14.63
CA LYS A 112 -4.85 -1.97 -15.62
C LYS A 112 -5.16 -3.06 -16.66
N LYS A 113 -4.23 -3.98 -16.89
CA LYS A 113 -4.36 -5.05 -17.89
C LYS A 113 -4.87 -6.35 -17.27
N LEU A 114 -4.85 -6.50 -15.94
CA LEU A 114 -5.18 -7.75 -15.26
C LEU A 114 -6.56 -8.26 -15.67
N ILE A 115 -7.60 -7.42 -15.60
CA ILE A 115 -8.96 -7.83 -15.97
C ILE A 115 -9.04 -8.35 -17.40
N ALA A 116 -8.45 -7.63 -18.36
CA ALA A 116 -8.57 -7.96 -19.78
C ALA A 116 -7.66 -9.10 -20.26
N THR A 117 -6.69 -9.52 -19.44
CA THR A 117 -5.63 -10.46 -19.85
C THR A 117 -5.51 -11.69 -18.96
N SER A 118 -6.22 -11.72 -17.84
CA SER A 118 -6.19 -12.83 -16.90
C SER A 118 -7.37 -13.75 -17.11
N LEU A 119 -7.20 -15.01 -16.69
CA LEU A 119 -8.34 -15.89 -16.49
C LEU A 119 -9.03 -15.53 -15.17
N GLY A 120 -10.33 -15.77 -15.05
CA GLY A 120 -11.01 -15.86 -13.77
C GLY A 120 -11.56 -17.25 -13.52
N GLY A 121 -11.88 -17.55 -12.28
CA GLY A 121 -12.66 -18.71 -11.89
C GLY A 121 -13.12 -18.58 -10.45
N THR A 122 -13.93 -19.53 -10.02
CA THR A 122 -14.36 -19.63 -8.63
C THR A 122 -13.80 -20.90 -8.01
N ASP A 123 -13.42 -20.83 -6.74
CA ASP A 123 -13.03 -22.00 -5.97
C ASP A 123 -13.22 -21.75 -4.47
N THR A 124 -12.97 -22.76 -3.65
CA THR A 124 -12.89 -22.57 -2.20
C THR A 124 -11.66 -21.75 -1.84
N LEU A 125 -11.82 -20.74 -0.98
CA LEU A 125 -10.73 -19.96 -0.41
C LEU A 125 -10.82 -19.99 1.12
N THR A 126 -9.76 -20.47 1.77
CA THR A 126 -9.65 -20.49 3.23
C THR A 126 -8.41 -19.73 3.67
N LEU A 127 -8.57 -18.69 4.49
CA LEU A 127 -7.44 -17.99 5.13
C LEU A 127 -7.35 -18.43 6.59
N ASN A 128 -6.13 -18.66 7.08
CA ASN A 128 -5.94 -19.05 8.48
C ASN A 128 -6.42 -17.91 9.42
N GLY A 129 -7.39 -18.23 10.28
CA GLY A 129 -8.05 -17.24 11.14
C GLY A 129 -9.32 -16.62 10.53
N SER A 130 -9.75 -17.07 9.35
CA SER A 130 -11.00 -16.67 8.69
C SER A 130 -11.94 -17.85 8.45
N VAL A 131 -13.10 -17.57 7.88
CA VAL A 131 -14.01 -18.60 7.36
C VAL A 131 -13.58 -19.05 5.97
N THR A 132 -13.94 -20.28 5.61
CA THR A 132 -13.91 -20.74 4.22
C THR A 132 -15.00 -20.03 3.43
N LEU A 133 -14.63 -19.49 2.28
CA LEU A 133 -15.55 -18.94 1.28
C LEU A 133 -15.62 -19.94 0.13
N ASP A 134 -16.82 -20.49 -0.10
CA ASP A 134 -17.10 -21.33 -1.26
C ASP A 134 -17.36 -20.45 -2.48
N ASP A 135 -17.08 -20.98 -3.68
CA ASP A 135 -17.27 -20.29 -4.96
C ASP A 135 -16.66 -18.87 -4.99
N PHE A 136 -15.52 -18.67 -4.32
CA PHE A 136 -14.87 -17.37 -4.22
C PHE A 136 -14.17 -17.01 -5.54
N PRO A 137 -14.40 -15.80 -6.11
CA PRO A 137 -13.76 -15.37 -7.35
C PRO A 137 -12.25 -15.17 -7.19
N ILE A 138 -11.45 -15.82 -8.04
CA ILE A 138 -9.99 -15.73 -8.07
C ILE A 138 -9.54 -15.38 -9.49
N GLY A 139 -8.66 -14.38 -9.58
CA GLY A 139 -8.00 -14.00 -10.83
C GLY A 139 -6.69 -14.74 -11.03
N ILE A 140 -6.39 -15.15 -12.25
CA ILE A 140 -5.15 -15.87 -12.60
C ILE A 140 -4.47 -15.13 -13.75
N PRO A 141 -3.48 -14.27 -13.45
CA PRO A 141 -2.76 -13.52 -14.46
C PRO A 141 -2.12 -14.45 -15.50
N ARG A 142 -2.38 -14.18 -16.79
CA ARG A 142 -1.73 -14.89 -17.92
C ARG A 142 -0.60 -14.10 -18.54
N MET A 143 -0.26 -12.96 -17.94
CA MET A 143 0.87 -12.13 -18.33
C MET A 143 1.56 -11.55 -17.11
N LYS A 144 2.85 -11.22 -17.27
CA LYS A 144 3.60 -10.46 -16.28
C LYS A 144 2.99 -9.08 -16.10
N TRP A 145 2.63 -8.70 -14.88
CA TRP A 145 1.88 -7.46 -14.60
C TRP A 145 2.56 -6.51 -13.60
N ASP A 146 3.49 -6.99 -12.78
CA ASP A 146 4.09 -6.24 -11.67
C ASP A 146 5.62 -6.11 -11.80
N ALA A 147 6.12 -6.21 -13.04
CA ALA A 147 7.54 -6.29 -13.38
C ALA A 147 8.36 -7.38 -12.62
N GLY A 148 7.70 -8.29 -11.89
CA GLY A 148 8.32 -9.32 -11.06
C GLY A 148 8.90 -8.79 -9.74
N TYR A 149 8.61 -7.54 -9.39
CA TYR A 149 9.16 -6.89 -8.21
C TYR A 149 8.34 -7.18 -6.96
N THR A 150 7.03 -7.32 -7.11
CA THR A 150 6.19 -7.64 -5.96
C THR A 150 6.35 -9.10 -5.57
N MET A 151 5.94 -9.42 -4.35
CA MET A 151 6.09 -10.74 -3.77
C MET A 151 4.74 -11.21 -3.30
N LEU A 152 4.57 -12.53 -3.30
CA LEU A 152 3.33 -13.20 -2.93
C LEU A 152 2.15 -12.87 -3.83
N HIS A 153 1.08 -13.60 -3.64
CA HIS A 153 -0.21 -13.37 -4.27
C HIS A 153 -0.94 -12.21 -3.60
N PRO A 154 -1.48 -11.23 -4.34
CA PRO A 154 -2.26 -10.16 -3.74
C PRO A 154 -3.58 -10.68 -3.16
N LEU A 155 -3.85 -10.34 -1.90
CA LEU A 155 -5.20 -10.31 -1.33
C LEU A 155 -5.77 -8.90 -1.54
N GLY A 156 -6.72 -8.75 -2.44
CA GLY A 156 -7.29 -7.46 -2.78
C GLY A 156 -8.07 -6.84 -1.62
N LEU A 157 -7.65 -5.66 -1.15
CA LEU A 157 -8.25 -4.89 -0.06
C LEU A 157 -8.60 -3.45 -0.47
N GLY A 158 -8.75 -3.19 -1.76
CA GLY A 158 -9.19 -1.92 -2.32
C GLY A 158 -10.63 -1.56 -1.98
N SER A 159 -11.08 -0.38 -2.44
CA SER A 159 -12.39 0.20 -2.14
C SER A 159 -13.57 -0.67 -2.57
N ASN A 160 -13.36 -1.53 -3.58
CA ASN A 160 -14.32 -2.52 -4.04
C ASN A 160 -13.80 -3.96 -3.88
N SER A 161 -13.11 -4.24 -2.76
CA SER A 161 -12.55 -5.55 -2.46
C SER A 161 -13.59 -6.67 -2.53
N THR A 162 -13.37 -7.63 -3.43
CA THR A 162 -14.18 -8.86 -3.55
C THR A 162 -14.18 -9.65 -2.24
N TYR A 163 -13.05 -9.70 -1.54
CA TYR A 163 -12.90 -10.42 -0.28
C TYR A 163 -13.67 -9.77 0.88
N LEU A 164 -13.52 -8.46 1.07
CA LEU A 164 -14.26 -7.74 2.13
C LEU A 164 -15.77 -7.75 1.87
N ASN A 165 -16.18 -7.59 0.60
CA ASN A 165 -17.58 -7.69 0.20
C ASN A 165 -18.16 -9.09 0.50
N ALA A 166 -17.43 -10.16 0.21
CA ALA A 166 -17.87 -11.53 0.49
C ALA A 166 -18.00 -11.79 2.00
N LEU A 167 -17.03 -11.37 2.81
CA LEU A 167 -17.11 -11.49 4.27
C LEU A 167 -18.27 -10.69 4.87
N ARG A 168 -18.51 -9.49 4.35
CA ARG A 168 -19.61 -8.62 4.76
C ARG A 168 -20.96 -9.28 4.42
N ALA A 169 -21.13 -9.75 3.19
CA ALA A 169 -22.33 -10.46 2.74
C ALA A 169 -22.60 -11.74 3.54
N ALA A 170 -21.55 -12.46 3.94
CA ALA A 170 -21.64 -13.63 4.80
C ALA A 170 -21.88 -13.30 6.30
N GLY A 171 -22.01 -12.02 6.67
CA GLY A 171 -22.23 -11.56 8.04
C GLY A 171 -21.05 -11.82 8.97
N LYS A 172 -19.83 -11.96 8.42
CA LYS A 172 -18.61 -12.27 9.18
C LYS A 172 -17.88 -11.03 9.69
N ILE A 173 -18.15 -9.88 9.10
CA ILE A 173 -17.63 -8.58 9.53
C ILE A 173 -18.74 -7.53 9.57
N GLY A 174 -18.68 -6.66 10.57
CA GLY A 174 -19.66 -5.58 10.80
C GLY A 174 -19.47 -4.35 9.90
N SER A 175 -18.37 -4.28 9.14
CA SER A 175 -18.04 -3.22 8.19
C SER A 175 -16.90 -3.70 7.28
N ARG A 176 -16.70 -3.04 6.13
CA ARG A 176 -15.56 -3.23 5.22
C ARG A 176 -14.32 -2.48 5.71
N VAL A 177 -13.97 -2.74 6.96
CA VAL A 177 -12.77 -2.22 7.62
C VAL A 177 -11.68 -3.27 7.59
N TRP A 178 -10.44 -2.82 7.35
CA TRP A 178 -9.27 -3.64 7.60
C TRP A 178 -8.17 -2.83 8.29
N SER A 179 -7.40 -3.50 9.15
CA SER A 179 -6.29 -2.87 9.87
C SER A 179 -5.03 -3.71 9.74
N LEU A 180 -3.88 -3.05 9.67
CA LEU A 180 -2.60 -3.68 9.41
C LEU A 180 -1.54 -3.25 10.43
N PHE A 181 -0.88 -4.27 10.97
CA PHE A 181 0.42 -4.18 11.62
C PHE A 181 1.36 -5.20 10.97
N TRP A 182 2.50 -4.79 10.43
CA TRP A 182 3.39 -5.73 9.73
C TRP A 182 4.13 -6.68 10.68
N GLY A 183 4.27 -6.29 11.95
CA GLY A 183 5.09 -7.01 12.92
C GLY A 183 6.53 -6.49 13.00
N ARG A 184 7.35 -7.13 13.85
CA ARG A 184 8.78 -6.84 13.99
C ARG A 184 9.60 -8.01 13.48
N MET A 185 10.53 -7.71 12.58
CA MET A 185 11.47 -8.66 11.99
C MET A 185 12.90 -8.36 12.45
N TRP A 186 13.82 -9.30 12.24
CA TRP A 186 15.26 -9.10 12.50
C TRP A 186 15.59 -8.64 13.94
N VAL A 187 14.77 -9.07 14.88
CA VAL A 187 14.94 -8.92 16.32
C VAL A 187 14.95 -10.30 16.96
N GLU A 188 15.60 -10.46 18.11
CA GLU A 188 15.64 -11.73 18.84
C GLU A 188 14.23 -12.25 19.15
N ASN A 189 13.34 -11.36 19.57
CA ASN A 189 11.95 -11.65 19.86
C ASN A 189 11.07 -11.11 18.72
N THR A 190 11.01 -11.87 17.62
CA THR A 190 10.13 -11.52 16.50
C THR A 190 8.67 -11.39 16.94
N ILE A 191 7.96 -10.49 16.27
CA ILE A 191 6.54 -10.26 16.50
C ILE A 191 5.85 -10.45 15.17
N ASN A 192 4.91 -11.39 15.13
CA ASN A 192 4.06 -11.58 13.97
C ASN A 192 3.19 -10.34 13.77
N GLY A 193 2.97 -9.99 12.51
CA GLY A 193 2.01 -8.97 12.14
C GLY A 193 0.59 -9.51 12.19
N SER A 194 -0.36 -8.63 11.95
CA SER A 194 -1.77 -8.96 11.84
C SER A 194 -2.44 -8.10 10.77
N LEU A 195 -3.31 -8.75 10.01
CA LEU A 195 -4.37 -8.11 9.25
C LEU A 195 -5.69 -8.39 10.00
N ILE A 196 -6.33 -7.35 10.52
CA ILE A 196 -7.61 -7.42 11.22
C ILE A 196 -8.72 -7.04 10.25
N LEU A 197 -9.80 -7.80 10.18
CA LEU A 197 -10.95 -7.52 9.31
C LEU A 197 -12.19 -7.23 10.15
N GLY A 198 -12.93 -6.17 9.81
CA GLY A 198 -14.09 -5.69 10.57
C GLY A 198 -13.74 -4.94 11.86
N GLY A 199 -12.47 -4.56 12.05
CA GLY A 199 -12.02 -3.91 13.27
C GLY A 199 -10.53 -3.61 13.31
N TYR A 200 -10.02 -3.34 14.51
CA TYR A 200 -8.60 -3.12 14.79
C TYR A 200 -8.17 -3.75 16.13
N ASP A 201 -6.87 -3.75 16.41
CA ASP A 201 -6.30 -4.23 17.68
C ASP A 201 -5.74 -3.05 18.48
N GLU A 202 -6.41 -2.68 19.57
CA GLU A 202 -6.03 -1.51 20.39
C GLU A 202 -4.73 -1.73 21.16
N GLU A 203 -4.30 -2.97 21.37
CA GLU A 203 -2.99 -3.26 21.98
C GLU A 203 -1.82 -2.99 21.01
N LYS A 204 -2.11 -2.71 19.73
CA LYS A 204 -1.11 -2.39 18.69
C LYS A 204 -0.95 -0.90 18.42
N VAL A 205 -1.64 -0.02 19.14
CA VAL A 205 -1.55 1.44 18.92
C VAL A 205 -1.00 2.17 20.14
N ILE A 206 -0.32 3.29 19.92
CA ILE A 206 0.19 4.17 20.97
C ILE A 206 -0.18 5.62 20.65
N GLY A 207 -0.62 6.36 21.67
CA GLY A 207 -0.76 7.81 21.60
C GLY A 207 -1.92 8.29 20.74
N ALA A 208 -1.80 9.52 20.24
CA ALA A 208 -2.79 10.14 19.37
C ALA A 208 -2.80 9.50 17.98
N ASN A 209 -3.91 9.68 17.26
CA ASN A 209 -4.08 9.16 15.92
C ASN A 209 -4.21 10.28 14.90
N TYR A 210 -3.98 9.93 13.64
CA TYR A 210 -4.25 10.77 12.49
C TYR A 210 -5.33 10.08 11.65
N THR A 211 -6.51 10.68 11.52
CA THR A 211 -7.57 10.19 10.64
C THR A 211 -7.78 11.19 9.51
N ALA A 212 -7.85 10.69 8.28
CA ALA A 212 -8.06 11.48 7.08
C ALA A 212 -8.98 10.75 6.08
N PRO A 213 -9.66 11.49 5.18
CA PRO A 213 -10.43 10.88 4.11
C PRO A 213 -9.53 10.08 3.16
N LEU A 214 -10.09 9.04 2.55
CA LEU A 214 -9.50 8.42 1.37
C LEU A 214 -9.65 9.39 0.19
N ASP A 215 -8.51 9.74 -0.41
CA ASP A 215 -8.35 10.73 -1.47
C ASP A 215 -7.68 10.08 -2.69
N TYR A 216 -8.52 9.59 -3.62
CA TYR A 216 -8.10 8.90 -4.83
C TYR A 216 -7.93 9.89 -5.98
N ASP A 217 -6.72 10.42 -6.14
CA ASP A 217 -6.39 11.32 -7.25
C ASP A 217 -5.32 10.70 -8.18
N ASP A 218 -5.49 10.93 -9.49
CA ASP A 218 -4.54 10.50 -10.53
C ASP A 218 -3.26 11.36 -10.53
N PHE A 219 -2.12 10.72 -10.80
CA PHE A 219 -0.77 11.32 -10.69
C PHE A 219 -0.35 12.14 -11.91
N THR A 220 -1.25 12.94 -12.47
CA THR A 220 -0.84 13.93 -13.50
C THR A 220 0.08 15.05 -12.94
N GLY A 221 0.44 14.98 -11.65
CA GLY A 221 1.45 15.80 -10.95
C GLY A 221 1.93 15.15 -9.63
N THR A 222 2.57 15.92 -8.75
CA THR A 222 3.17 15.44 -7.47
C THR A 222 2.17 15.14 -6.34
N GLN A 223 0.86 15.10 -6.62
CA GLN A 223 -0.20 15.16 -5.61
C GLN A 223 -1.14 13.96 -5.55
N GLY A 224 -1.05 13.00 -6.49
CA GLY A 224 -1.96 11.86 -6.52
C GLY A 224 -1.80 10.94 -5.30
N CYS A 225 -2.75 10.03 -5.09
CA CYS A 225 -2.52 8.86 -4.25
C CYS A 225 -3.41 7.67 -4.61
N TRP A 226 -2.82 6.65 -5.24
CA TRP A 226 -3.59 5.57 -5.86
C TRP A 226 -4.20 4.61 -4.83
N THR A 227 -3.64 4.56 -3.61
CA THR A 227 -4.24 3.83 -2.50
C THR A 227 -5.33 4.64 -1.78
N GLY A 228 -5.49 5.92 -2.11
CA GLY A 228 -6.35 6.86 -1.38
C GLY A 228 -5.76 7.35 -0.05
N MET A 229 -4.67 6.74 0.42
CA MET A 229 -4.13 6.98 1.77
C MET A 229 -2.97 7.98 1.73
N LYS A 230 -3.32 9.25 1.62
CA LYS A 230 -2.37 10.35 1.45
C LYS A 230 -1.98 10.99 2.78
N VAL A 231 -0.68 11.13 2.99
CA VAL A 231 -0.11 11.87 4.13
C VAL A 231 0.86 12.94 3.62
N ILE A 232 1.11 13.96 4.43
CA ILE A 232 2.15 14.95 4.17
C ILE A 232 3.19 14.82 5.27
N LEU A 233 4.42 14.50 4.88
CA LEU A 233 5.55 14.54 5.79
C LEU A 233 6.06 15.99 5.89
N SER A 234 6.19 16.47 7.11
CA SER A 234 6.82 17.76 7.42
C SER A 234 8.32 17.64 7.68
N ASP A 235 8.77 16.46 8.12
CA ASP A 235 10.19 16.17 8.35
C ASP A 235 10.44 14.66 8.40
N ILE A 236 11.69 14.27 8.12
CA ILE A 236 12.24 12.97 8.46
C ILE A 236 13.56 13.23 9.17
N LYS A 237 13.67 12.79 10.43
CA LYS A 237 14.88 12.97 11.23
C LYS A 237 15.58 11.65 11.49
N LEU A 238 16.90 11.68 11.36
CA LEU A 238 17.81 10.61 11.76
C LEU A 238 18.18 10.84 13.22
N ASN A 239 17.87 9.85 14.07
CA ASN A 239 18.08 9.92 15.50
C ASN A 239 19.38 9.19 15.88
N PHE A 240 20.43 9.95 16.18
CA PHE A 240 21.74 9.41 16.51
C PHE A 240 21.80 8.90 17.94
N ARG A 241 22.72 7.97 18.19
CA ARG A 241 22.92 7.38 19.54
C ARG A 241 23.50 8.35 20.55
N ASP A 242 24.13 9.44 20.09
CA ASP A 242 24.59 10.53 20.97
C ASP A 242 23.45 11.45 21.43
N GLY A 243 22.22 11.19 20.97
CA GLY A 243 21.01 11.95 21.29
C GLY A 243 20.77 13.15 20.39
N SER A 244 21.62 13.38 19.37
CA SER A 244 21.37 14.39 18.35
C SER A 244 20.39 13.87 17.28
N ASP A 245 19.67 14.81 16.67
CA ASP A 245 18.77 14.53 15.56
C ASP A 245 19.18 15.41 14.36
N GLU A 246 19.24 14.82 13.17
CA GLU A 246 19.48 15.55 11.93
C GLU A 246 18.34 15.33 10.95
N SER A 247 17.87 16.41 10.34
CA SER A 247 16.80 16.36 9.33
C SER A 247 17.39 16.04 7.96
N ILE A 248 16.71 15.20 7.20
CA ILE A 248 17.00 14.99 5.77
C ILE A 248 16.11 15.85 4.86
N PHE A 249 15.29 16.73 5.44
CA PHE A 249 14.43 17.64 4.68
C PHE A 249 15.14 18.95 4.37
N PRO A 250 14.96 19.51 3.17
CA PRO A 250 15.24 20.91 2.92
C PRO A 250 14.41 21.82 3.84
N SER A 251 14.93 22.98 4.19
CA SER A 251 14.18 23.94 5.01
C SER A 251 12.86 24.35 4.36
N ASN A 252 11.76 24.27 5.12
CA ASN A 252 10.39 24.55 4.68
C ASN A 252 9.87 23.63 3.55
N ALA A 253 10.44 22.43 3.41
CA ALA A 253 9.87 21.41 2.54
C ALA A 253 8.68 20.70 3.20
N ALA A 254 7.76 20.23 2.35
CA ALA A 254 6.71 19.30 2.72
C ALA A 254 6.64 18.24 1.62
N LEU A 255 6.58 16.98 2.00
CA LEU A 255 6.63 15.86 1.06
C LEU A 255 5.30 15.10 1.10
N PRO A 256 4.46 15.22 0.06
CA PRO A 256 3.28 14.37 -0.07
C PRO A 256 3.74 12.92 -0.30
N CYS A 257 3.18 12.00 0.47
CA CYS A 257 3.49 10.57 0.40
C CYS A 257 2.20 9.73 0.37
N CYS A 258 2.27 8.61 -0.33
CA CYS A 258 1.27 7.56 -0.24
C CYS A 258 1.64 6.49 0.75
N LEU A 259 0.67 6.06 1.55
CA LEU A 259 0.78 4.82 2.32
C LEU A 259 0.55 3.64 1.37
N VAL A 260 1.54 2.77 1.22
CA VAL A 260 1.51 1.65 0.26
C VAL A 260 1.98 0.36 0.92
N PRO A 261 1.15 -0.32 1.73
CA PRO A 261 1.62 -1.39 2.61
C PRO A 261 2.20 -2.62 1.90
N HIS A 262 1.90 -2.82 0.63
CA HIS A 262 2.43 -3.94 -0.15
C HIS A 262 3.83 -3.64 -0.72
N ARG A 263 4.23 -2.36 -0.89
CA ARG A 263 5.56 -1.97 -1.40
C ARG A 263 6.65 -2.43 -0.45
N GLN A 264 7.67 -3.08 -0.97
CA GLN A 264 8.65 -3.84 -0.18
C GLN A 264 9.69 -3.00 0.56
N LEU A 265 9.72 -1.68 0.39
CA LEU A 265 10.69 -0.79 1.05
C LEU A 265 10.04 -0.10 2.25
N LEU A 266 10.85 0.60 3.06
CA LEU A 266 10.36 1.51 4.08
C LEU A 266 9.87 2.80 3.42
N LEU A 267 10.71 3.37 2.55
CA LEU A 267 10.52 4.70 1.99
C LEU A 267 11.05 4.73 0.55
N GLU A 268 10.21 5.18 -0.38
CA GLU A 268 10.64 5.58 -1.72
C GLU A 268 10.40 7.09 -1.85
N VAL A 269 11.42 7.88 -2.15
CA VAL A 269 11.36 9.37 -2.15
C VAL A 269 12.20 9.96 -3.27
N PRO A 270 12.01 11.24 -3.64
CA PRO A 270 12.91 11.91 -4.57
C PRO A 270 14.39 11.77 -4.16
N LEU A 271 15.27 11.65 -5.16
CA LEU A 271 16.67 11.25 -4.97
C LEU A 271 17.44 12.20 -4.03
N ASP A 272 17.10 13.48 -3.99
CA ASP A 272 17.71 14.48 -3.12
C ASP A 272 17.55 14.18 -1.62
N TYR A 273 16.44 13.57 -1.20
CA TYR A 273 16.27 13.13 0.20
C TYR A 273 17.17 11.95 0.53
N VAL A 274 17.38 11.05 -0.44
CA VAL A 274 18.27 9.89 -0.27
C VAL A 274 19.73 10.33 -0.27
N ASP A 275 20.10 11.24 -1.16
CA ASP A 275 21.45 11.82 -1.18
C ASP A 275 21.73 12.56 0.13
N LYS A 276 20.73 13.23 0.71
CA LYS A 276 20.86 13.86 2.03
C LYS A 276 21.02 12.83 3.15
N PHE A 277 20.32 11.71 3.08
CA PHE A 277 20.52 10.60 4.01
C PHE A 277 21.95 10.06 3.93
N ASP A 278 22.46 9.80 2.73
CA ASP A 278 23.82 9.30 2.49
C ASP A 278 24.86 10.33 3.01
N GLU A 279 24.64 11.63 2.77
CA GLU A 279 25.49 12.72 3.28
C GLU A 279 25.54 12.76 4.82
N VAL A 280 24.39 12.72 5.48
CA VAL A 280 24.28 12.85 6.95
C VAL A 280 24.82 11.62 7.66
N THR A 281 24.58 10.42 7.11
CA THR A 281 25.03 9.16 7.72
C THR A 281 26.46 8.79 7.35
N GLY A 282 26.99 9.34 6.27
CA GLY A 282 28.26 8.92 5.69
C GLY A 282 28.23 7.51 5.09
N ILE A 283 27.04 6.92 4.92
CA ILE A 283 26.88 5.63 4.25
C ILE A 283 27.21 5.81 2.77
N ASN A 284 28.03 4.90 2.25
CA ASN A 284 28.27 4.79 0.81
C ASN A 284 27.72 3.45 0.32
N HIS A 285 26.65 3.51 -0.47
CA HIS A 285 26.07 2.31 -1.04
C HIS A 285 26.95 1.78 -2.18
N THR A 286 27.07 0.46 -2.29
CA THR A 286 27.93 -0.21 -3.27
C THR A 286 27.17 -0.71 -4.48
N ASP A 287 25.90 -1.07 -4.29
CA ASP A 287 25.04 -1.65 -5.32
C ASP A 287 23.56 -1.57 -4.87
N VAL A 288 22.66 -2.17 -5.65
CA VAL A 288 21.24 -2.36 -5.33
C VAL A 288 20.89 -3.85 -5.22
N SER A 289 19.91 -4.16 -4.38
CA SER A 289 19.44 -5.52 -4.18
C SER A 289 18.56 -6.00 -5.33
N TYR A 290 18.82 -7.21 -5.79
CA TYR A 290 17.93 -8.00 -6.65
C TYR A 290 17.25 -9.14 -5.88
N GLY A 291 17.45 -9.18 -4.56
CA GLY A 291 16.91 -10.20 -3.67
C GLY A 291 15.45 -9.95 -3.29
N LEU A 292 15.15 -10.15 -2.00
CA LEU A 292 13.80 -10.01 -1.45
C LEU A 292 13.33 -8.55 -1.42
N HIS A 293 14.22 -7.60 -1.12
CA HIS A 293 13.91 -6.17 -1.10
C HIS A 293 14.45 -5.53 -2.36
N TRP A 294 13.76 -5.75 -3.48
CA TRP A 294 14.24 -5.27 -4.77
C TRP A 294 14.47 -3.75 -4.77
N SER A 295 15.61 -3.33 -5.32
CA SER A 295 16.12 -1.95 -5.33
C SER A 295 16.51 -1.36 -3.97
N ALA A 296 16.52 -2.13 -2.88
CA ALA A 296 17.15 -1.68 -1.63
C ALA A 296 18.65 -1.43 -1.85
N ARG A 297 19.20 -0.39 -1.23
CA ARG A 297 20.62 -0.04 -1.39
C ARG A 297 21.50 -0.97 -0.55
N LEU A 298 22.58 -1.49 -1.12
CA LEU A 298 23.50 -2.41 -0.46
C LEU A 298 24.70 -1.68 0.10
N PHE A 299 25.17 -2.10 1.27
CA PHE A 299 26.41 -1.61 1.87
C PHE A 299 27.03 -2.65 2.81
N ASP A 300 28.31 -2.47 3.12
CA ASP A 300 29.06 -3.35 4.02
C ASP A 300 28.62 -3.19 5.47
N ALA A 301 28.58 -4.30 6.22
CA ALA A 301 28.10 -4.32 7.60
C ALA A 301 29.03 -3.63 8.63
N ASP A 302 30.23 -3.17 8.24
CA ASP A 302 31.23 -2.65 9.17
C ASP A 302 31.09 -1.15 9.49
N ASN A 303 30.43 -0.37 8.61
CA ASN A 303 30.26 1.09 8.77
C ASN A 303 28.79 1.49 8.54
N VAL A 304 27.93 1.10 9.47
CA VAL A 304 26.48 1.19 9.32
C VAL A 304 25.92 2.25 10.26
N PHE A 305 25.08 3.15 9.74
CA PHE A 305 24.24 3.99 10.58
C PHE A 305 23.40 3.11 11.49
N ASP A 306 23.52 3.33 12.80
CA ASP A 306 22.93 2.48 13.85
C ASP A 306 21.86 3.20 14.68
N GLY A 307 21.44 4.38 14.19
CA GLY A 307 20.39 5.22 14.75
C GLY A 307 19.00 4.88 14.21
N ASP A 308 17.98 5.46 14.84
CA ASP A 308 16.60 5.30 14.40
C ASP A 308 16.23 6.39 13.38
N ILE A 309 15.05 6.26 12.79
CA ILE A 309 14.47 7.29 11.92
C ILE A 309 13.08 7.66 12.44
N THR A 310 12.78 8.95 12.53
CA THR A 310 11.47 9.45 12.95
C THR A 310 10.82 10.24 11.82
N PHE A 311 9.62 9.82 11.44
CA PHE A 311 8.76 10.48 10.47
C PHE A 311 7.83 11.44 11.20
N TYR A 312 7.82 12.70 10.77
CA TYR A 312 6.92 13.73 11.29
C TYR A 312 5.90 14.05 10.22
N LEU A 313 4.62 13.83 10.53
CA LEU A 313 3.52 14.24 9.67
C LEU A 313 3.12 15.68 10.01
N ASP A 314 2.61 16.41 9.02
CA ASP A 314 2.08 17.76 9.20
C ASP A 314 0.92 17.84 10.22
N SER A 315 0.22 16.73 10.42
CA SER A 315 -0.79 16.54 11.46
C SER A 315 -0.23 16.56 12.90
N GLY A 316 1.09 16.47 13.06
CA GLY A 316 1.77 16.32 14.34
C GLY A 316 1.93 14.87 14.81
N LEU A 317 1.48 13.87 14.04
CA LEU A 317 1.77 12.47 14.33
C LEU A 317 3.25 12.16 14.07
N GLU A 318 3.90 11.56 15.05
CA GLU A 318 5.30 11.15 14.98
C GLU A 318 5.40 9.62 14.96
N ILE A 319 6.14 9.08 13.99
CA ILE A 319 6.34 7.63 13.86
C ILE A 319 7.83 7.33 13.87
N ARG A 320 8.30 6.69 14.94
CA ARG A 320 9.71 6.29 15.10
C ARG A 320 9.90 4.85 14.64
N VAL A 321 10.78 4.65 13.66
CA VAL A 321 11.17 3.34 13.13
C VAL A 321 12.57 2.97 13.63
N PRO A 322 12.72 1.86 14.37
CA PRO A 322 14.01 1.45 14.86
C PRO A 322 14.93 0.97 13.74
N ASN A 323 16.23 1.20 13.91
CA ASN A 323 17.29 0.88 12.93
C ASN A 323 17.12 -0.49 12.26
N ASN A 324 16.91 -1.51 13.07
CA ASN A 324 16.81 -2.91 12.65
C ASN A 324 15.55 -3.25 11.82
N GLN A 325 14.68 -2.29 11.51
CA GLN A 325 13.54 -2.49 10.62
C GLN A 325 13.72 -1.85 9.23
N TYR A 326 14.75 -1.03 9.03
CA TYR A 326 15.01 -0.35 7.75
C TYR A 326 16.47 -0.42 7.29
N ILE A 327 17.38 -0.75 8.19
CA ILE A 327 18.72 -1.24 7.87
C ILE A 327 18.80 -2.70 8.32
N VAL A 328 18.79 -3.60 7.34
CA VAL A 328 18.45 -5.02 7.57
C VAL A 328 19.50 -5.92 6.93
N PRO A 329 19.66 -7.19 7.35
CA PRO A 329 20.53 -8.12 6.64
C PRO A 329 20.04 -8.33 5.20
N PHE A 330 20.95 -8.46 4.24
CA PHE A 330 20.58 -8.82 2.88
C PHE A 330 19.87 -10.19 2.83
N VAL A 331 18.69 -10.23 2.20
CA VAL A 331 17.88 -11.44 2.07
C VAL A 331 17.68 -11.81 0.60
N ASP A 332 17.90 -13.08 0.27
CA ASP A 332 17.76 -13.62 -1.08
C ASP A 332 16.99 -14.94 -1.08
N ILE A 333 16.42 -15.30 -2.23
CA ILE A 333 15.80 -16.61 -2.47
C ILE A 333 16.69 -17.36 -3.46
N HIS A 334 17.35 -18.42 -2.98
CA HIS A 334 18.19 -19.26 -3.83
C HIS A 334 17.34 -20.00 -4.88
N ARG A 335 18.01 -20.53 -5.92
CA ARG A 335 17.36 -21.28 -7.02
C ARG A 335 16.59 -22.52 -6.56
N ASN A 336 16.98 -23.12 -5.43
CA ASN A 336 16.29 -24.24 -4.81
C ASN A 336 15.05 -23.82 -4.01
N GLY A 337 14.78 -22.51 -3.88
CA GLY A 337 13.68 -21.95 -3.10
C GLY A 337 14.02 -21.61 -1.64
N SER A 338 15.21 -21.90 -1.13
CA SER A 338 15.56 -21.55 0.27
C SER A 338 15.84 -20.06 0.42
N ARG A 339 15.31 -19.44 1.47
CA ARG A 339 15.62 -18.08 1.90
C ARG A 339 16.97 -18.03 2.60
N VAL A 340 17.86 -17.14 2.15
CA VAL A 340 19.23 -17.04 2.64
C VAL A 340 19.56 -15.62 3.07
N PHE A 341 20.27 -15.50 4.20
CA PHE A 341 20.72 -14.24 4.78
C PHE A 341 22.23 -14.06 4.56
N LYS A 342 22.64 -12.91 4.00
CA LYS A 342 24.06 -12.56 3.88
C LYS A 342 24.44 -11.51 4.93
N ASN A 343 24.88 -11.98 6.10
CA ASN A 343 25.12 -11.11 7.26
C ASN A 343 26.25 -10.08 7.12
N LYS A 344 27.11 -10.18 6.10
CA LYS A 344 28.16 -9.18 5.81
C LYS A 344 27.67 -8.02 4.95
N VAL A 345 26.48 -8.14 4.38
CA VAL A 345 25.84 -7.12 3.55
C VAL A 345 24.58 -6.65 4.27
N ARG A 346 24.34 -5.35 4.23
CA ARG A 346 23.12 -4.72 4.72
C ARG A 346 22.33 -4.13 3.56
N GLU A 347 21.03 -4.09 3.74
CA GLU A 347 20.06 -3.44 2.86
C GLU A 347 19.50 -2.22 3.57
N LEU A 348 19.61 -1.05 2.94
CA LEU A 348 18.88 0.15 3.31
C LEU A 348 17.56 0.12 2.54
N LEU A 349 16.47 0.03 3.27
CA LEU A 349 15.12 -0.04 2.72
C LEU A 349 14.57 1.35 2.34
N ILE A 350 15.46 2.26 1.94
CA ILE A 350 15.15 3.60 1.44
C ILE A 350 15.72 3.70 0.04
N ASN A 351 14.90 4.14 -0.92
CA ASN A 351 15.35 4.30 -2.30
C ASN A 351 14.82 5.59 -2.96
N GLY A 352 15.54 6.01 -4.01
CA GLY A 352 15.22 7.16 -4.83
C GLY A 352 14.20 6.82 -5.91
N VAL A 353 13.19 7.66 -6.10
CA VAL A 353 12.28 7.65 -7.25
C VAL A 353 12.47 8.91 -8.08
N ALA A 354 12.27 8.79 -9.40
CA ALA A 354 12.45 9.90 -10.33
C ALA A 354 11.14 10.68 -10.56
N SER A 355 10.17 10.04 -11.21
CA SER A 355 8.86 10.63 -11.53
C SER A 355 7.70 9.99 -10.77
N GLN A 356 7.99 8.94 -10.00
CA GLN A 356 6.99 8.29 -9.15
C GLN A 356 6.83 9.09 -7.86
N PRO A 357 5.64 9.06 -7.26
CA PRO A 357 5.41 9.72 -5.98
C PRO A 357 6.16 9.03 -4.85
N ALA A 358 6.36 9.79 -3.78
CA ALA A 358 6.93 9.23 -2.58
C ALA A 358 5.97 8.23 -1.93
N THR A 359 6.50 7.11 -1.45
CA THR A 359 5.72 6.05 -0.80
C THR A 359 6.30 5.70 0.57
N LEU A 360 5.41 5.43 1.52
CA LEU A 360 5.71 4.76 2.78
C LEU A 360 5.24 3.32 2.66
N GLY A 361 6.20 2.42 2.55
CA GLY A 361 5.95 1.02 2.23
C GLY A 361 5.76 0.13 3.45
N ARG A 362 5.78 -1.17 3.21
CA ARG A 362 5.60 -2.25 4.18
C ARG A 362 6.39 -2.08 5.48
N TYR A 363 7.66 -1.67 5.39
CA TYR A 363 8.54 -1.62 6.55
C TYR A 363 8.26 -0.42 7.47
N PHE A 364 7.60 0.61 6.96
CA PHE A 364 7.03 1.67 7.80
C PHE A 364 5.98 1.10 8.78
N PHE A 365 5.16 0.13 8.33
CA PHE A 365 4.14 -0.54 9.16
C PHE A 365 4.72 -1.57 10.15
N THR A 366 6.04 -1.67 10.28
CA THR A 366 6.66 -2.31 11.46
C THR A 366 6.54 -1.42 12.70
N SER A 367 6.39 -0.11 12.49
CA SER A 367 6.32 0.94 13.50
C SER A 367 5.07 1.82 13.40
N ALA A 368 4.29 1.70 12.34
CA ALA A 368 2.97 2.32 12.20
C ALA A 368 1.87 1.26 12.27
N TYR A 369 0.71 1.65 12.78
CA TYR A 369 -0.52 0.86 12.71
C TYR A 369 -1.52 1.58 11.80
N LEU A 370 -2.05 0.87 10.81
CA LEU A 370 -2.98 1.42 9.82
C LEU A 370 -4.35 0.79 10.01
N MET A 371 -5.41 1.59 9.93
CA MET A 371 -6.79 1.14 9.74
C MET A 371 -7.36 1.85 8.52
N VAL A 372 -8.07 1.11 7.67
CA VAL A 372 -8.77 1.62 6.50
C VAL A 372 -10.23 1.25 6.63
N ASN A 373 -11.10 2.25 6.52
CA ASN A 373 -12.53 2.11 6.59
C ASN A 373 -13.14 2.55 5.26
N HIS A 374 -13.46 1.57 4.41
CA HIS A 374 -14.05 1.82 3.10
C HIS A 374 -15.50 2.30 3.19
N ASP A 375 -16.22 1.98 4.27
CA ASP A 375 -17.60 2.42 4.46
C ASP A 375 -17.67 3.88 4.91
N ALA A 376 -16.73 4.33 5.74
CA ALA A 376 -16.60 5.74 6.15
C ALA A 376 -15.76 6.60 5.18
N ASN A 377 -15.16 5.99 4.16
CA ASN A 377 -14.21 6.60 3.23
C ASN A 377 -13.04 7.31 3.96
N THR A 378 -12.45 6.65 4.95
CA THR A 378 -11.33 7.19 5.75
C THR A 378 -10.24 6.16 6.00
N PHE A 379 -9.04 6.63 6.30
CA PHE A 379 -8.01 5.83 6.96
C PHE A 379 -7.56 6.51 8.26
N THR A 380 -7.05 5.70 9.19
CA THR A 380 -6.48 6.16 10.45
C THR A 380 -5.10 5.55 10.65
N LEU A 381 -4.15 6.36 11.11
CA LEU A 381 -2.77 5.99 11.37
C LEU A 381 -2.42 6.27 12.84
N TRP A 382 -1.64 5.36 13.43
CA TRP A 382 -1.05 5.51 14.77
C TRP A 382 0.43 5.13 14.75
N GLN A 383 1.16 5.59 15.78
CA GLN A 383 2.37 4.90 16.19
C GLN A 383 2.01 3.47 16.63
N GLY A 384 2.69 2.49 16.05
CA GLY A 384 2.49 1.08 16.35
C GLY A 384 3.14 0.68 17.68
N ASN A 385 2.42 -0.14 18.45
CA ASN A 385 2.90 -0.81 19.65
C ASN A 385 3.35 -2.24 19.30
N PRO A 386 4.66 -2.56 19.33
CA PRO A 386 5.16 -3.90 19.10
C PRO A 386 4.93 -4.80 20.33
N SER A 387 3.68 -5.01 20.70
CA SER A 387 3.24 -5.89 21.77
C SER A 387 2.83 -7.25 21.22
N LYS A 388 2.99 -8.32 22.01
CA LYS A 388 2.39 -9.64 21.71
C LYS A 388 0.95 -9.75 22.24
N LYS A 389 0.50 -8.81 23.06
CA LYS A 389 -0.90 -8.72 23.53
C LYS A 389 -1.82 -8.34 22.37
N SER A 390 -3.10 -8.64 22.54
CA SER A 390 -4.15 -8.33 21.58
C SER A 390 -5.43 -8.01 22.32
N SER A 391 -6.12 -6.96 21.89
CA SER A 391 -7.48 -6.60 22.30
C SER A 391 -8.21 -6.06 21.08
N LEU A 392 -9.17 -6.83 20.58
CA LEU A 392 -9.86 -6.53 19.33
C LEU A 392 -11.02 -5.57 19.57
N VAL A 393 -11.10 -4.55 18.74
CA VAL A 393 -12.19 -3.56 18.75
C VAL A 393 -12.96 -3.68 17.45
N ARG A 394 -14.27 -3.91 17.58
CA ARG A 394 -15.22 -3.98 16.47
C ARG A 394 -15.48 -2.59 15.91
N VAL A 395 -15.53 -2.49 14.59
CA VAL A 395 -15.95 -1.29 13.88
C VAL A 395 -17.18 -1.62 13.05
N PHE A 396 -18.24 -0.83 13.23
CA PHE A 396 -19.49 -0.97 12.48
C PHE A 396 -19.66 0.19 11.50
N ASP A 397 -20.27 -0.11 10.36
CA ASP A 397 -20.87 0.90 9.51
C ASP A 397 -22.19 1.41 10.13
N GLU A 398 -22.70 2.51 9.60
CA GLU A 398 -23.91 3.17 10.12
C GLU A 398 -25.11 2.22 10.11
N GLU A 399 -25.31 1.44 9.04
CA GLU A 399 -26.42 0.48 8.92
C GLU A 399 -26.35 -0.62 10.01
N THR A 400 -25.16 -1.17 10.25
CA THR A 400 -24.94 -2.21 11.26
C THR A 400 -25.15 -1.64 12.65
N ALA A 401 -24.65 -0.43 12.91
CA ALA A 401 -24.81 0.23 14.20
C ALA A 401 -26.29 0.44 14.55
N GLU A 402 -27.11 0.88 13.60
CA GLU A 402 -28.55 1.04 13.78
C GLU A 402 -29.25 -0.30 14.07
N ARG A 403 -28.84 -1.37 13.39
CA ARG A 403 -29.38 -2.73 13.59
C ARG A 403 -28.93 -3.37 14.90
N CYS A 404 -27.79 -2.94 15.43
CA CYS A 404 -27.10 -3.56 16.56
C CYS A 404 -27.00 -2.62 17.77
N SER A 405 -28.04 -1.84 18.05
CA SER A 405 -28.07 -0.75 19.05
C SER A 405 -27.53 -1.08 20.46
N ASP A 406 -27.45 -2.36 20.83
CA ASP A 406 -26.96 -2.84 22.13
C ASP A 406 -25.51 -3.36 22.11
N ALA A 407 -24.84 -3.38 20.95
CA ALA A 407 -23.50 -3.93 20.80
C ALA A 407 -22.40 -2.89 21.06
N THR A 408 -21.36 -3.29 21.79
CA THR A 408 -20.15 -2.47 22.00
C THR A 408 -19.27 -2.49 20.75
N ALA A 409 -19.51 -1.53 19.85
CA ALA A 409 -18.71 -1.31 18.65
C ALA A 409 -18.46 0.19 18.43
N VAL A 410 -17.34 0.52 17.79
CA VAL A 410 -17.03 1.89 17.38
C VAL A 410 -17.69 2.15 16.03
N VAL A 411 -18.36 3.30 15.90
CA VAL A 411 -18.90 3.80 14.63
C VAL A 411 -18.04 4.98 14.22
N GLN A 412 -17.44 4.91 13.04
CA GLN A 412 -16.73 6.06 12.48
C GLN A 412 -17.69 6.86 11.59
N PRO A 413 -17.80 8.18 11.77
CA PRO A 413 -18.63 9.01 10.90
C PRO A 413 -18.02 9.04 9.50
N SER A 414 -18.89 8.97 8.48
CA SER A 414 -18.46 9.10 7.09
C SER A 414 -17.80 10.46 6.85
N ALA A 415 -16.63 10.47 6.21
CA ALA A 415 -15.99 11.71 5.80
C ALA A 415 -16.79 12.34 4.65
N THR A 416 -17.40 13.50 4.88
CA THR A 416 -17.96 14.30 3.79
C THR A 416 -16.79 14.91 3.03
N GLN A 417 -16.53 14.45 1.81
CA GLN A 417 -15.66 15.19 0.89
C GLN A 417 -16.27 16.58 0.74
N THR A 418 -15.59 17.60 1.24
CA THR A 418 -16.05 18.98 1.06
C THR A 418 -15.79 19.34 -0.40
N THR A 419 -16.73 19.01 -1.27
CA THR A 419 -16.79 19.55 -2.61
C THR A 419 -16.97 21.06 -2.44
N VAL A 420 -16.00 21.85 -2.92
CA VAL A 420 -16.15 23.29 -3.02
C VAL A 420 -17.12 23.55 -4.17
N GLU A 421 -18.42 23.37 -3.91
CA GLU A 421 -19.49 23.80 -4.79
C GLU A 421 -20.00 25.18 -4.36
N GLU A 422 -20.13 26.05 -5.36
CA GLU A 422 -20.50 27.46 -5.23
C GLU A 422 -21.82 27.66 -4.47
N GLU A 423 -21.74 28.56 -3.50
CA GLU A 423 -22.79 29.02 -2.62
C GLU A 423 -23.98 29.61 -3.42
N SER A 424 -25.04 28.82 -3.60
CA SER A 424 -26.35 29.32 -4.01
C SER A 424 -27.14 29.79 -2.78
N LYS A 425 -27.17 31.12 -2.62
CA LYS A 425 -28.10 31.92 -1.80
C LYS A 425 -29.40 31.22 -1.39
N SER A 426 -29.66 31.18 -0.08
CA SER A 426 -31.03 31.34 0.44
C SER A 426 -31.07 31.98 1.83
N THR A 427 -31.50 33.24 1.80
CA THR A 427 -32.37 34.00 2.70
C THR A 427 -32.54 33.56 4.17
N VAL A 428 -32.06 34.46 5.02
CA VAL A 428 -32.33 34.71 6.44
C VAL A 428 -33.82 34.66 6.82
N SER A 429 -34.12 34.03 7.95
CA SER A 429 -35.21 34.46 8.85
C SER A 429 -34.80 34.24 10.30
N THR A 430 -34.71 35.37 11.00
CA THR A 430 -34.35 35.53 12.41
C THR A 430 -35.55 35.26 13.30
N THR A 431 -35.40 34.52 14.40
CA THR A 431 -36.18 34.80 15.63
C THR A 431 -35.41 34.37 16.89
N GLU A 432 -35.28 35.34 17.79
CA GLU A 432 -34.78 35.36 19.17
C GLU A 432 -35.55 34.40 20.10
N THR A 433 -34.88 33.59 20.94
CA THR A 433 -34.45 33.81 22.35
C THR A 433 -35.40 33.14 23.35
N ASP A 434 -34.89 32.17 24.13
CA ASP A 434 -35.08 32.15 25.59
C ASP A 434 -34.18 31.13 26.32
N LYS A 435 -33.75 31.55 27.53
CA LYS A 435 -32.78 30.93 28.46
C LYS A 435 -33.38 29.81 29.32
N ALA A 436 -32.58 28.77 29.62
CA ALA A 436 -32.38 28.21 30.97
C ALA A 436 -31.19 27.21 31.02
N GLU A 437 -30.29 27.36 32.00
CA GLU A 437 -29.16 26.47 32.36
C GLU A 437 -29.60 25.35 33.37
N PRO A 438 -28.69 24.52 33.95
CA PRO A 438 -27.86 23.49 33.31
C PRO A 438 -27.92 22.11 34.04
N SER A 439 -27.57 21.02 33.36
CA SER A 439 -27.09 19.80 34.05
C SER A 439 -26.08 19.03 33.21
N SER A 440 -24.82 19.16 33.64
CA SER A 440 -23.65 18.29 33.50
C SER A 440 -23.73 17.01 32.64
N SER A 441 -22.93 16.98 31.57
CA SER A 441 -21.97 15.88 31.30
C SER A 441 -20.99 16.31 30.22
N THR A 442 -19.73 16.49 30.61
CA THR A 442 -18.58 16.88 29.79
C THR A 442 -18.25 15.82 28.73
N SER A 443 -18.50 16.14 27.46
CA SER A 443 -17.82 15.52 26.32
C SER A 443 -16.85 16.54 25.74
N GLY A 444 -15.57 16.15 25.65
CA GLY A 444 -14.47 17.02 25.26
C GLY A 444 -14.49 17.30 23.76
N ALA A 445 -14.99 18.48 23.38
CA ALA A 445 -14.77 19.10 22.09
C ALA A 445 -13.76 20.23 22.26
N VAL A 446 -12.57 20.09 21.66
CA VAL A 446 -11.50 21.08 21.74
C VAL A 446 -11.21 21.63 20.34
N ILE A 447 -11.68 22.87 20.17
CA ILE A 447 -11.03 24.05 19.57
C ILE A 447 -10.66 24.00 18.07
N GLY A 448 -11.47 24.68 17.27
CA GLY A 448 -11.07 25.28 15.98
C GLY A 448 -11.86 26.56 15.74
N GLY A 449 -11.29 27.72 16.08
CA GLY A 449 -12.02 28.98 15.94
C GLY A 449 -11.26 30.23 16.34
N ALA A 450 -10.32 30.69 15.50
CA ALA A 450 -9.86 32.08 15.48
C ALA A 450 -9.02 32.43 14.23
N VAL A 451 -9.55 32.33 12.99
CA VAL A 451 -8.87 32.91 11.79
C VAL A 451 -9.84 33.54 10.76
N ALA A 452 -11.09 33.84 11.11
CA ALA A 452 -12.05 34.35 10.12
C ALA A 452 -11.98 35.86 9.81
N ALA A 453 -11.23 36.67 10.57
CA ALA A 453 -11.23 38.13 10.40
C ALA A 453 -10.15 38.67 9.44
N SER A 454 -9.14 37.87 9.06
CA SER A 454 -7.97 38.36 8.33
C SER A 454 -8.08 38.25 6.80
N ILE A 455 -8.97 37.41 6.28
CA ILE A 455 -9.02 37.07 4.84
C ILE A 455 -9.70 38.19 4.02
N VAL A 456 -10.71 38.86 4.57
CA VAL A 456 -11.43 39.94 3.86
C VAL A 456 -10.52 41.15 3.60
N GLY A 457 -9.59 41.44 4.51
CA GLY A 457 -8.65 42.57 4.36
C GLY A 457 -7.64 42.37 3.24
N VAL A 458 -7.11 41.15 3.07
CA VAL A 458 -6.11 40.84 2.04
C VAL A 458 -6.74 40.84 0.65
N CYS A 459 -7.97 40.34 0.50
CA CYS A 459 -8.69 40.35 -0.77
C CYS A 459 -8.99 41.78 -1.28
N LEU A 460 -9.35 42.70 -0.38
CA LEU A 460 -9.62 44.10 -0.75
C LEU A 460 -8.35 44.84 -1.19
N ILE A 461 -7.20 44.56 -0.56
CA ILE A 461 -5.91 45.14 -0.95
C ILE A 461 -5.46 44.57 -2.31
N GLY A 462 -5.60 43.26 -2.53
CA GLY A 462 -5.27 42.61 -3.79
C GLY A 462 -6.09 43.14 -4.98
N LEU A 463 -7.40 43.33 -4.79
CA LEU A 463 -8.29 43.92 -5.80
C LEU A 463 -7.92 45.37 -6.13
N GLY A 464 -7.53 46.15 -5.13
CA GLY A 464 -7.06 47.53 -5.33
C GLY A 464 -5.79 47.61 -6.19
N VAL A 465 -4.80 46.75 -5.92
CA VAL A 465 -3.55 46.69 -6.68
C VAL A 465 -3.80 46.20 -8.12
N PHE A 466 -4.63 45.17 -8.29
CA PHE A 466 -4.96 44.64 -9.61
C PHE A 466 -5.67 45.67 -10.50
N TYR A 467 -6.62 46.42 -9.94
CA TYR A 467 -7.34 47.46 -10.67
C TYR A 467 -6.41 48.62 -11.09
N TYR A 468 -5.45 48.97 -10.25
CA TYR A 468 -4.46 50.00 -10.54
C TYR A 468 -3.49 49.60 -11.66
N ILE A 469 -3.03 48.34 -11.69
CA ILE A 469 -2.16 47.82 -12.75
C ILE A 469 -2.91 47.71 -14.08
N ARG A 470 -4.17 47.28 -14.06
CA ARG A 470 -4.98 47.15 -15.28
C ARG A 470 -5.27 48.49 -15.95
N ARG A 471 -5.35 49.59 -15.18
CA ARG A 471 -5.60 50.93 -15.73
C ARG A 471 -4.38 51.55 -16.43
N ARG A 472 -3.19 50.95 -16.30
CA ARG A 472 -1.93 51.51 -16.83
C ARG A 472 -1.35 50.80 -18.06
N ARG A 473 -2.02 49.80 -18.65
CA ARG A 473 -1.52 49.17 -19.88
C ARG A 473 -2.03 49.91 -21.13
N PRO A 474 -1.18 50.59 -21.93
CA PRO A 474 -1.57 51.08 -23.25
C PRO A 474 -1.80 49.93 -24.21
N ALA A 475 -2.77 50.09 -25.11
CA ALA A 475 -3.17 49.08 -26.09
C ALA A 475 -2.05 48.84 -27.12
N GLU A 476 -1.58 47.59 -27.19
CA GLU A 476 -0.60 47.16 -28.18
C GLU A 476 -1.31 46.67 -29.46
N VAL A 477 -0.78 47.08 -30.61
CA VAL A 477 -1.34 46.89 -31.94
C VAL A 477 -1.02 45.50 -32.46
N LEU A 478 -2.06 44.79 -32.95
CA LEU A 478 -2.00 43.43 -33.47
C LEU A 478 -1.16 43.34 -34.76
N SER A 479 -0.23 42.37 -34.83
CA SER A 479 0.47 41.99 -36.07
C SER A 479 -0.07 40.66 -36.63
N THR A 480 -0.31 40.64 -37.94
CA THR A 480 -0.90 39.57 -38.76
C THR A 480 -0.02 38.30 -38.89
N PRO A 481 -0.58 37.08 -39.00
CA PRO A 481 0.21 35.85 -39.12
C PRO A 481 0.62 35.54 -40.58
N VAL A 482 1.82 34.98 -40.75
CA VAL A 482 2.36 34.45 -42.01
C VAL A 482 2.31 32.91 -41.97
N GLN A 483 1.79 32.29 -43.03
CA GLN A 483 1.72 30.83 -43.23
C GLN A 483 3.09 30.20 -43.55
N PRO A 484 3.32 28.92 -43.20
CA PRO A 484 4.50 28.16 -43.65
C PRO A 484 4.23 27.34 -44.93
N GLU A 485 5.18 27.42 -45.87
CA GLU A 485 5.25 26.67 -47.12
C GLU A 485 5.92 25.29 -46.89
N HIS A 486 5.31 24.23 -47.44
CA HIS A 486 5.75 22.84 -47.37
C HIS A 486 6.80 22.52 -48.45
N LYS A 487 7.95 21.94 -48.06
CA LYS A 487 8.84 21.19 -48.99
C LYS A 487 9.41 19.93 -48.33
N PRO A 488 9.52 18.80 -49.05
CA PRO A 488 9.97 17.51 -48.50
C PRO A 488 11.51 17.41 -48.43
N PRO A 489 12.09 16.63 -47.50
CA PRO A 489 13.54 16.53 -47.34
C PRO A 489 14.17 15.53 -48.32
N ALA A 490 15.27 15.96 -48.91
CA ALA A 490 16.22 15.14 -49.66
C ALA A 490 17.25 14.52 -48.71
N TYR A 491 17.55 13.23 -48.90
CA TYR A 491 18.62 12.52 -48.20
C TYR A 491 19.98 12.99 -48.69
N TYR A 492 20.83 13.48 -47.78
CA TYR A 492 22.27 13.64 -47.99
C TYR A 492 23.06 12.91 -46.90
N PHE A 493 23.88 11.98 -47.35
CA PHE A 493 24.95 11.33 -46.59
C PHE A 493 26.02 12.36 -46.22
N HIS A 494 26.30 12.53 -44.93
CA HIS A 494 27.47 13.28 -44.46
C HIS A 494 28.49 12.32 -43.85
N SER A 495 29.69 12.29 -44.45
CA SER A 495 30.90 11.66 -43.93
C SER A 495 31.44 12.45 -42.74
N LEU A 496 31.71 11.78 -41.62
CA LEU A 496 32.37 12.36 -40.45
C LEU A 496 33.86 12.53 -40.72
N GLN A 497 34.33 13.76 -40.51
CA GLN A 497 35.71 14.19 -40.55
C GLN A 497 36.31 14.06 -39.14
N GLU A 498 37.48 13.44 -39.05
CA GLU A 498 38.23 13.16 -37.82
C GLU A 498 38.67 14.45 -37.09
N MET A 499 38.55 14.46 -35.76
CA MET A 499 39.30 15.36 -34.87
C MET A 499 40.28 14.53 -34.02
N PRO A 500 41.55 14.92 -33.91
CA PRO A 500 42.53 14.29 -33.03
C PRO A 500 42.59 15.03 -31.68
N GLY A 501 42.57 14.29 -30.56
CA GLY A 501 43.07 14.82 -29.28
C GLY A 501 42.43 14.33 -27.99
N SER A 502 43.10 13.35 -27.38
CA SER A 502 43.40 13.21 -25.94
C SER A 502 42.39 12.59 -24.93
N MET A 503 42.81 11.39 -24.49
CA MET A 503 42.83 10.82 -23.11
C MET A 503 41.68 9.88 -22.68
N PRO A 504 42.02 8.83 -21.89
CA PRO A 504 41.48 7.49 -22.07
C PRO A 504 40.22 7.25 -21.23
N GLY A 505 39.16 6.76 -21.88
CA GLY A 505 38.01 6.19 -21.20
C GLY A 505 38.34 4.81 -20.62
N PRO A 506 37.65 4.37 -19.55
CA PRO A 506 37.83 3.06 -18.96
C PRO A 506 37.49 1.95 -19.96
N SER A 507 38.23 0.85 -19.86
CA SER A 507 38.08 -0.36 -20.66
C SER A 507 36.63 -0.80 -20.77
N GLU A 508 36.16 -1.04 -22.00
CA GLU A 508 34.95 -1.81 -22.28
C GLU A 508 35.03 -3.13 -21.50
N MET A 509 34.16 -3.28 -20.50
CA MET A 509 33.80 -4.62 -20.04
C MET A 509 33.09 -5.29 -21.21
N GLN A 510 33.63 -6.42 -21.64
CA GLN A 510 32.92 -7.38 -22.48
C GLN A 510 31.54 -7.61 -21.86
N GLY A 511 30.50 -7.20 -22.60
CA GLY A 511 29.13 -7.52 -22.24
C GLY A 511 28.98 -9.04 -22.19
N GLU A 512 28.76 -9.57 -20.99
CA GLU A 512 28.19 -10.90 -20.83
C GLU A 512 26.84 -10.93 -21.58
N PRO A 513 26.60 -11.92 -22.43
CA PRO A 513 25.35 -12.02 -23.17
C PRO A 513 24.18 -12.22 -22.20
N HIS A 514 23.16 -11.38 -22.38
CA HIS A 514 21.87 -11.43 -21.72
C HIS A 514 21.39 -12.86 -21.42
N PHE A 515 21.12 -13.14 -20.14
CA PHE A 515 20.45 -14.36 -19.70
C PHE A 515 19.02 -14.40 -20.26
N VAL A 516 18.85 -15.11 -21.37
CA VAL A 516 17.55 -15.60 -21.83
C VAL A 516 17.14 -16.73 -20.88
N TYR A 517 16.05 -16.55 -20.16
CA TYR A 517 15.41 -17.65 -19.43
C TYR A 517 14.69 -18.54 -20.45
N GLU A 518 15.40 -19.54 -20.98
CA GLU A 518 14.78 -20.68 -21.65
C GLU A 518 14.21 -21.60 -20.57
N MET A 519 12.89 -21.74 -20.52
CA MET A 519 12.24 -22.80 -19.75
C MET A 519 12.43 -24.11 -20.52
N ASP A 520 13.31 -24.98 -20.02
CA ASP A 520 13.41 -26.35 -20.50
C ASP A 520 12.15 -27.14 -20.08
N GLY A 521 11.17 -27.17 -20.98
CA GLY A 521 10.08 -28.14 -20.94
C GLY A 521 10.52 -29.43 -21.63
N ASN A 522 10.86 -30.46 -20.85
CA ASN A 522 10.72 -31.86 -21.27
C ASN A 522 10.96 -32.86 -20.13
N LEU A 523 9.88 -33.43 -19.60
CA LEU A 523 9.88 -34.75 -18.96
C LEU A 523 8.98 -35.67 -19.78
N HIS A 524 9.59 -36.40 -20.72
CA HIS A 524 8.97 -37.57 -21.34
C HIS A 524 9.17 -38.79 -20.42
N SER A 525 8.07 -39.23 -19.82
CA SER A 525 7.92 -40.54 -19.21
C SER A 525 7.84 -41.60 -20.32
N SER A 526 8.82 -42.49 -20.38
CA SER A 526 8.71 -43.73 -21.16
C SER A 526 8.61 -44.93 -20.20
N HIS A 527 7.39 -45.43 -20.06
CA HIS A 527 7.07 -46.74 -19.51
C HIS A 527 7.28 -47.82 -20.59
N GLN A 528 8.17 -48.79 -20.34
CA GLN A 528 8.24 -50.17 -20.90
C GLN A 528 9.61 -50.73 -20.48
N GLY A 529 9.82 -51.91 -19.90
CA GLY A 529 8.98 -53.04 -19.57
C GLY A 529 9.92 -54.26 -19.48
N ARG A 530 10.05 -54.87 -18.31
CA ARG A 530 10.16 -56.33 -18.08
C ARG A 530 10.27 -56.65 -16.60
#